data_AF-A0A1A8WI39-F1
#
_entry.id   AF-A0A1A8WI39-F1
#
_cell.length_a   1.000
_cell.length_b   1.000
_cell.length_c   1.000
_cell.angle_alpha   90.00
_cell.angle_beta   90.00
_cell.angle_gamma   90.00
#
_symmetry.space_group_name_H-M   'P 1'
#
loop_
_entity.id
_entity.type
_entity.pdbx_description
1 polymer ?
#
loop_
_entity_poly.entity_id
_entity_poly.type
_entity_poly.pdbx_seq_one_letter_code
_entity_poly.pdbx_strand_id
1 'polypeptide(L)'
;MQQTDEMENNVKLFMEVTKSTNEKEAKDILEICQGNLEEAISTYLSKVDFERMDEIPDSGSIPGVRRRIPEKGKCKENICERKEEKIEKTNFVYILNHIGKIICPLFKNIYNIVSTCFKLVSTYIVNPSNDNNFTTYYENNFGKIHTKFFEGSLNEAIYQSNKEEKLLLVYLHIENKDSLHFCNNIFNNNEIKSFFDENCILYAQNISKGDIKEFKNIMNMYILPQINILLTSHIKNIKELSIIYGTPTVSHIINTITHYIELIQIKKENLINLDNNILNNSEIFYYNDSRKIREEQDREYQEALKNDMLKEEEKKKKENKKLLKIQYKQEIKKKRKEKRNKFPLCINENENITKICLRLPNGIKIQNNFSINHTIEDIYDWAECCEYMGDNNITIPYKFELICGHTKSVLYNTKRKIKDFDLYPNAVLNMKSLDSSDEE
;
A
#
# COMPACT_ATOMS: atom_id res chain seq x y z
N MET A 1 -5.44 16.75 -15.98
CA MET A 1 -4.97 15.79 -16.99
C MET A 1 -4.81 14.39 -16.40
N GLN A 2 -4.06 14.17 -15.32
CA GLN A 2 -3.92 12.81 -14.76
C GLN A 2 -5.23 12.16 -14.26
N GLN A 3 -6.12 12.88 -13.58
CA GLN A 3 -7.38 12.32 -13.08
C GLN A 3 -8.43 11.99 -14.16
N THR A 4 -8.38 12.68 -15.31
CA THR A 4 -9.32 12.44 -16.41
C THR A 4 -8.96 11.17 -17.20
N ASP A 5 -7.66 10.90 -17.35
CA ASP A 5 -7.15 9.73 -18.07
C ASP A 5 -7.37 8.43 -17.27
N GLU A 6 -7.30 8.52 -15.93
CA GLU A 6 -7.57 7.41 -15.03
C GLU A 6 -9.06 7.01 -15.02
N MET A 7 -9.96 8.00 -15.04
CA MET A 7 -11.40 7.77 -15.12
C MET A 7 -11.79 7.11 -16.45
N GLU A 8 -11.20 7.54 -17.57
CA GLU A 8 -11.50 6.96 -18.89
C GLU A 8 -11.02 5.51 -19.03
N ASN A 9 -9.89 5.16 -18.39
CA ASN A 9 -9.41 3.79 -18.31
C ASN A 9 -10.31 2.91 -17.43
N ASN A 10 -10.78 3.42 -16.29
CA ASN A 10 -11.70 2.69 -15.40
C ASN A 10 -13.04 2.42 -16.07
N VAL A 11 -13.56 3.35 -16.89
CA VAL A 11 -14.78 3.14 -17.68
C VAL A 11 -14.62 1.99 -18.68
N LYS A 12 -13.50 1.94 -19.41
CA LYS A 12 -13.23 0.84 -20.35
C LYS A 12 -13.14 -0.51 -19.65
N LEU A 13 -12.42 -0.56 -18.53
CA LEU A 13 -12.23 -1.79 -17.76
C LEU A 13 -13.54 -2.27 -17.12
N PHE A 14 -14.36 -1.34 -16.62
CA PHE A 14 -15.71 -1.62 -16.12
C PHE A 14 -16.59 -2.25 -17.20
N MET A 15 -16.63 -1.66 -18.40
CA MET A 15 -17.44 -2.16 -19.52
C MET A 15 -16.97 -3.54 -20.01
N GLU A 16 -15.67 -3.80 -20.00
CA GLU A 16 -15.11 -5.10 -20.38
C GLU A 16 -15.52 -6.20 -19.40
N VAL A 17 -15.43 -5.94 -18.09
CA VAL A 17 -15.76 -6.93 -17.05
C VAL A 17 -17.27 -7.18 -16.96
N THR A 18 -18.07 -6.12 -17.08
CA THR A 18 -19.54 -6.22 -16.96
C THR A 18 -20.24 -6.59 -18.27
N LYS A 19 -19.52 -6.55 -19.40
CA LYS A 19 -20.05 -6.65 -20.77
C LYS A 19 -21.13 -5.61 -21.10
N SER A 20 -21.19 -4.51 -20.36
CA SER A 20 -22.13 -3.42 -20.63
C SER A 20 -21.74 -2.69 -21.92
N THR A 21 -22.73 -2.37 -22.76
CA THR A 21 -22.53 -1.64 -24.02
C THR A 21 -22.76 -0.13 -23.85
N ASN A 22 -23.19 0.33 -22.67
CA ASN A 22 -23.59 1.71 -22.42
C ASN A 22 -22.54 2.48 -21.62
N GLU A 23 -21.67 3.21 -22.33
CA GLU A 23 -20.56 3.97 -21.74
C GLU A 23 -21.02 5.07 -20.76
N LYS A 24 -22.19 5.66 -21.01
CA LYS A 24 -22.73 6.73 -20.15
C LYS A 24 -23.15 6.20 -18.78
N GLU A 25 -23.77 5.03 -18.76
CA GLU A 25 -24.16 4.36 -17.53
C GLU A 25 -22.94 3.89 -16.72
N ALA A 26 -21.91 3.38 -17.40
CA ALA A 26 -20.63 3.05 -16.78
C ALA A 26 -19.98 4.27 -16.10
N LYS A 27 -19.99 5.42 -16.78
CA LYS A 27 -19.49 6.69 -16.22
C LYS A 27 -20.29 7.14 -15.00
N ASP A 28 -21.63 7.11 -15.08
CA ASP A 28 -22.50 7.53 -13.97
C ASP A 28 -22.30 6.64 -12.73
N ILE A 29 -22.15 5.32 -12.89
CA ILE A 29 -21.91 4.40 -11.77
C ILE A 29 -20.52 4.59 -11.16
N LEU A 30 -19.49 4.80 -11.99
CA LEU A 30 -18.15 5.09 -11.52
C LEU A 30 -18.06 6.44 -10.81
N GLU A 31 -18.80 7.46 -11.26
CA GLU A 31 -18.89 8.75 -10.56
C GLU A 31 -19.59 8.61 -9.19
N ILE A 32 -20.68 7.82 -9.12
CA ILE A 32 -21.35 7.52 -7.85
C ILE A 32 -20.39 6.81 -6.87
N CYS A 33 -19.54 5.93 -7.38
CA CYS A 33 -18.55 5.19 -6.59
C CYS A 33 -17.20 5.93 -6.46
N GLN A 34 -17.15 7.23 -6.77
CA GLN A 34 -15.95 8.08 -6.66
C GLN A 34 -14.71 7.53 -7.40
N GLY A 35 -14.91 6.80 -8.51
CA GLY A 35 -13.86 6.18 -9.31
C GLY A 35 -13.39 4.81 -8.79
N ASN A 36 -13.99 4.26 -7.73
CA ASN A 36 -13.69 2.92 -7.24
C ASN A 36 -14.32 1.85 -8.16
N LEU A 37 -13.48 1.22 -8.97
CA LEU A 37 -13.90 0.25 -9.98
C LEU A 37 -14.55 -1.02 -9.38
N GLU A 38 -14.03 -1.53 -8.28
CA GLU A 38 -14.51 -2.77 -7.68
C GLU A 38 -15.92 -2.60 -7.09
N GLU A 39 -16.13 -1.47 -6.41
CA GLU A 39 -17.42 -1.09 -5.84
C GLU A 39 -18.45 -0.79 -6.93
N ALA A 40 -18.03 -0.15 -8.03
CA ALA A 40 -18.86 0.06 -9.20
C ALA A 40 -19.32 -1.28 -9.83
N ILE A 41 -18.40 -2.23 -10.04
CA ILE A 41 -18.71 -3.54 -10.64
C ILE A 41 -19.66 -4.33 -9.73
N SER A 42 -19.41 -4.35 -8.42
CA SER A 42 -20.30 -5.01 -7.46
C SER A 42 -21.69 -4.40 -7.46
N THR A 43 -21.78 -3.06 -7.50
CA THR A 43 -23.06 -2.33 -7.55
C THR A 43 -23.82 -2.64 -8.83
N TYR A 44 -23.15 -2.67 -9.98
CA TYR A 44 -23.77 -3.00 -11.27
C TYR A 44 -24.30 -4.44 -11.31
N LEU A 45 -23.48 -5.41 -10.91
CA LEU A 45 -23.88 -6.82 -10.93
C LEU A 45 -25.06 -7.08 -9.97
N SER A 46 -25.09 -6.42 -8.81
CA SER A 46 -26.23 -6.52 -7.88
C SER A 46 -27.54 -5.95 -8.45
N LYS A 47 -27.46 -4.93 -9.32
CA LYS A 47 -28.63 -4.37 -10.03
C LYS A 47 -29.07 -5.26 -11.19
N VAL A 48 -28.13 -5.78 -11.99
CA VAL A 48 -28.44 -6.68 -13.11
C VAL A 48 -29.03 -8.00 -12.62
N ASP A 49 -28.59 -8.50 -11.47
CA ASP A 49 -29.19 -9.68 -10.83
C ASP A 49 -30.63 -9.43 -10.36
N PHE A 50 -31.01 -8.18 -10.09
CA PHE A 50 -32.40 -7.78 -9.83
C PHE A 50 -33.22 -7.60 -11.12
N GLU A 51 -32.66 -6.98 -12.16
CA GLU A 51 -33.38 -6.73 -13.41
C GLU A 51 -33.60 -8.01 -14.26
N ARG A 52 -32.67 -8.98 -14.20
CA ARG A 52 -32.85 -10.31 -14.86
C ARG A 52 -34.02 -11.13 -14.30
N MET A 53 -34.53 -10.80 -13.13
CA MET A 53 -35.73 -11.44 -12.57
C MET A 53 -37.04 -10.81 -13.06
N ASP A 54 -36.99 -9.60 -13.64
CA ASP A 54 -38.17 -8.85 -14.08
C ASP A 54 -38.31 -8.74 -15.62
N GLU A 55 -37.39 -9.32 -16.41
CA GLU A 55 -37.51 -9.36 -17.87
C GLU A 55 -38.41 -10.51 -18.38
N ILE A 56 -39.72 -10.20 -18.50
CA ILE A 56 -40.61 -10.85 -19.49
C ILE A 56 -40.29 -10.20 -20.87
N PRO A 57 -40.18 -10.96 -21.99
CA PRO A 57 -39.84 -10.39 -23.28
C PRO A 57 -40.98 -9.49 -23.78
N ASP A 58 -40.71 -8.19 -23.91
CA ASP A 58 -41.69 -7.20 -24.33
C ASP A 58 -41.63 -6.97 -25.84
N SER A 59 -42.75 -7.14 -26.54
CA SER A 59 -42.89 -6.74 -27.94
C SER A 59 -43.41 -5.31 -28.04
N GLY A 60 -42.48 -4.36 -28.18
CA GLY A 60 -42.61 -3.22 -29.11
C GLY A 60 -43.56 -2.08 -28.73
N SER A 61 -43.04 -1.15 -27.90
CA SER A 61 -42.91 0.31 -28.14
C SER A 61 -44.14 1.22 -28.40
N ILE A 62 -44.48 2.06 -27.38
CA ILE A 62 -44.27 3.54 -27.22
C ILE A 62 -44.79 4.47 -28.38
N PRO A 63 -45.26 5.75 -28.17
CA PRO A 63 -44.97 6.74 -27.09
C PRO A 63 -46.13 7.64 -26.56
N GLY A 64 -45.86 8.41 -25.47
CA GLY A 64 -46.59 9.68 -25.25
C GLY A 64 -46.59 10.37 -23.87
N VAL A 65 -45.43 10.73 -23.32
CA VAL A 65 -45.06 11.94 -22.53
C VAL A 65 -46.13 12.87 -21.85
N ARG A 66 -45.86 13.14 -20.55
CA ARG A 66 -46.08 14.35 -19.68
C ARG A 66 -47.40 14.61 -18.89
N ARG A 67 -47.17 14.85 -17.59
CA ARG A 67 -48.08 15.43 -16.57
C ARG A 67 -48.45 16.90 -16.86
N ARG A 68 -49.70 17.29 -16.56
CA ARG A 68 -50.11 18.43 -15.68
C ARG A 68 -51.65 18.50 -15.54
N ILE A 69 -52.12 18.79 -14.33
CA ILE A 69 -53.50 19.17 -13.90
C ILE A 69 -53.73 20.65 -14.33
N PRO A 70 -54.93 21.21 -14.71
CA PRO A 70 -56.21 21.18 -13.97
C PRO A 70 -57.57 21.22 -14.76
N GLU A 71 -58.66 21.00 -14.00
CA GLU A 71 -60.03 21.56 -14.06
C GLU A 71 -61.04 21.33 -15.22
N LYS A 72 -62.28 21.00 -14.78
CA LYS A 72 -63.64 21.29 -15.29
C LYS A 72 -63.93 21.32 -16.81
N GLY A 73 -64.92 20.51 -17.21
CA GLY A 73 -66.03 20.99 -18.07
C GLY A 73 -66.49 20.12 -19.25
N LYS A 74 -67.76 19.70 -19.16
CA LYS A 74 -68.78 19.57 -20.23
C LYS A 74 -68.64 18.56 -21.38
N CYS A 75 -69.85 18.15 -21.78
CA CYS A 75 -70.28 17.11 -22.73
C CYS A 75 -70.11 17.44 -24.23
N LYS A 76 -70.42 16.40 -25.01
CA LYS A 76 -70.92 16.32 -26.41
C LYS A 76 -69.84 15.96 -27.45
N GLU A 77 -69.90 14.74 -28.00
CA GLU A 77 -70.73 14.25 -29.14
C GLU A 77 -70.14 14.63 -30.50
N ASN A 78 -70.27 13.68 -31.46
CA ASN A 78 -70.10 13.81 -32.92
C ASN A 78 -68.67 13.54 -33.43
N ILE A 79 -68.38 12.71 -34.44
CA ILE A 79 -69.16 12.08 -35.52
C ILE A 79 -68.41 10.81 -36.00
N CYS A 80 -69.18 9.81 -36.39
CA CYS A 80 -68.78 8.57 -37.03
C CYS A 80 -68.63 8.77 -38.54
N GLU A 81 -67.67 8.13 -39.21
CA GLU A 81 -67.92 7.58 -40.55
C GLU A 81 -67.00 6.41 -40.90
N ARG A 82 -67.52 5.56 -41.79
CA ARG A 82 -67.40 4.10 -41.88
C ARG A 82 -66.85 3.72 -43.26
N LYS A 83 -66.23 2.52 -43.40
CA LYS A 83 -66.24 1.58 -44.55
C LYS A 83 -65.26 0.42 -44.23
N GLU A 84 -65.72 -0.82 -43.94
CA GLU A 84 -66.04 -1.93 -44.87
C GLU A 84 -64.80 -2.40 -45.67
N GLU A 85 -64.38 -3.68 -45.82
CA GLU A 85 -64.92 -5.02 -45.52
C GLU A 85 -63.78 -6.09 -45.61
N LYS A 86 -63.94 -7.19 -44.85
CA LYS A 86 -63.63 -8.64 -45.09
C LYS A 86 -62.22 -9.16 -45.49
N ILE A 87 -61.90 -10.32 -44.87
CA ILE A 87 -61.28 -11.60 -45.36
C ILE A 87 -60.46 -12.20 -44.17
N GLU A 88 -60.44 -13.47 -43.75
CA GLU A 88 -61.25 -14.69 -43.84
C GLU A 88 -60.81 -15.60 -42.65
N LYS A 89 -61.72 -16.39 -42.06
CA LYS A 89 -61.42 -17.37 -40.98
C LYS A 89 -61.28 -18.78 -41.56
N THR A 90 -60.07 -19.20 -41.90
CA THR A 90 -59.74 -20.61 -42.15
C THR A 90 -58.30 -20.88 -41.74
N ASN A 91 -58.12 -21.42 -40.52
CA ASN A 91 -56.99 -22.26 -40.05
C ASN A 91 -56.87 -22.37 -38.52
N PHE A 92 -57.67 -21.63 -37.75
CA PHE A 92 -57.60 -21.69 -36.27
C PHE A 92 -58.04 -23.04 -35.67
N VAL A 93 -58.96 -23.77 -36.32
CA VAL A 93 -59.53 -25.02 -35.78
C VAL A 93 -58.56 -26.21 -35.89
N TYR A 94 -57.66 -26.21 -36.88
CA TYR A 94 -56.68 -27.29 -37.05
C TYR A 94 -55.56 -27.21 -36.00
N ILE A 95 -55.20 -25.98 -35.62
CA ILE A 95 -54.19 -25.69 -34.60
C ILE A 95 -54.71 -26.08 -33.20
N LEU A 96 -55.99 -25.81 -32.88
CA LEU A 96 -56.58 -26.19 -31.60
C LEU A 96 -56.61 -27.71 -31.35
N ASN A 97 -56.76 -28.52 -32.41
CA ASN A 97 -56.88 -29.97 -32.26
C ASN A 97 -55.53 -30.67 -31.98
N HIS A 98 -54.42 -30.06 -32.41
CA HIS A 98 -53.06 -30.52 -32.08
C HIS A 98 -52.62 -30.10 -30.68
N ILE A 99 -53.06 -28.91 -30.25
CA ILE A 99 -52.76 -28.37 -28.93
C ILE A 99 -53.48 -29.18 -27.82
N GLY A 100 -54.67 -29.72 -28.09
CA GLY A 100 -55.43 -30.52 -27.13
C GLY A 100 -54.76 -31.82 -26.66
N LYS A 101 -53.82 -32.40 -27.42
CA LYS A 101 -53.08 -33.62 -27.01
C LYS A 101 -51.85 -33.33 -26.14
N ILE A 102 -51.27 -32.14 -26.26
CA ILE A 102 -50.08 -31.71 -25.51
C ILE A 102 -50.48 -31.05 -24.18
N ILE A 103 -51.65 -30.40 -24.16
CA ILE A 103 -52.15 -29.64 -23.01
C ILE A 103 -52.78 -30.51 -21.91
N CYS A 104 -53.41 -31.64 -22.25
CA CYS A 104 -54.06 -32.52 -21.28
C CYS A 104 -53.17 -33.05 -20.13
N PRO A 105 -51.92 -33.50 -20.34
CA PRO A 105 -51.06 -33.94 -19.23
C PRO A 105 -50.55 -32.77 -18.36
N LEU A 106 -50.31 -31.60 -18.96
CA LEU A 106 -49.87 -30.40 -18.25
C LEU A 106 -50.99 -29.82 -17.36
N PHE A 107 -52.23 -29.81 -17.85
CA PHE A 107 -53.40 -29.36 -17.08
C PHE A 107 -53.78 -30.33 -15.96
N LYS A 108 -53.50 -31.63 -16.10
CA LYS A 108 -53.71 -32.60 -15.01
C LYS A 108 -52.74 -32.36 -13.85
N ASN A 109 -51.50 -31.97 -14.15
CA ASN A 109 -50.51 -31.56 -13.15
C ASN A 109 -50.87 -30.22 -12.50
N ILE A 110 -51.30 -29.23 -13.29
CA ILE A 110 -51.75 -27.93 -12.77
C ILE A 110 -53.02 -28.08 -11.91
N TYR A 111 -53.96 -28.94 -12.30
CA TYR A 111 -55.15 -29.24 -11.50
C TYR A 111 -54.78 -29.91 -10.17
N ASN A 112 -53.79 -30.80 -10.16
CA ASN A 112 -53.28 -31.40 -8.91
C ASN A 112 -52.61 -30.34 -8.01
N ILE A 113 -51.84 -29.42 -8.59
CA ILE A 113 -51.21 -28.30 -7.87
C ILE A 113 -52.29 -27.37 -7.28
N VAL A 114 -53.25 -26.93 -8.10
CA VAL A 114 -54.35 -26.05 -7.67
C VAL A 114 -55.27 -26.74 -6.67
N SER A 115 -55.54 -28.04 -6.82
CA SER A 115 -56.31 -28.84 -5.86
C SER A 115 -55.58 -28.98 -4.53
N THR A 116 -54.25 -29.13 -4.55
CA THR A 116 -53.42 -29.19 -3.34
C THR A 116 -53.40 -27.82 -2.64
N CYS A 117 -53.32 -26.72 -3.40
CA CYS A 117 -53.46 -25.35 -2.88
C CYS A 117 -54.85 -25.11 -2.26
N PHE A 118 -55.93 -25.59 -2.88
CA PHE A 118 -57.29 -25.46 -2.33
C PHE A 118 -57.51 -26.33 -1.09
N LYS A 119 -56.92 -27.53 -1.03
CA LYS A 119 -56.95 -28.39 0.18
C LYS A 119 -56.14 -27.80 1.33
N LEU A 120 -55.02 -27.14 1.04
CA LEU A 120 -54.24 -26.37 2.02
C LEU A 120 -55.05 -25.22 2.61
N VAL A 121 -55.74 -24.44 1.76
CA VAL A 121 -56.62 -23.35 2.23
C VAL A 121 -57.83 -23.88 3.01
N SER A 122 -58.39 -25.04 2.63
CA SER A 122 -59.55 -25.62 3.33
C SER A 122 -59.21 -26.27 4.67
N THR A 123 -58.00 -26.79 4.86
CA THR A 123 -57.54 -27.39 6.13
C THR A 123 -57.10 -26.33 7.14
N TYR A 124 -56.60 -25.18 6.68
CA TYR A 124 -56.18 -24.05 7.52
C TYR A 124 -57.35 -23.41 8.31
N ILE A 125 -58.59 -23.59 7.86
CA ILE A 125 -59.77 -22.94 8.46
C ILE A 125 -60.40 -23.77 9.60
N VAL A 126 -60.11 -25.07 9.72
CA VAL A 126 -60.98 -25.96 10.53
C VAL A 126 -60.34 -26.59 11.78
N ASN A 127 -59.04 -26.51 12.07
CA ASN A 127 -58.54 -27.01 13.36
C ASN A 127 -57.14 -26.45 13.74
N PRO A 128 -57.02 -25.56 14.75
CA PRO A 128 -55.75 -25.21 15.34
C PRO A 128 -55.48 -26.15 16.54
N SER A 129 -54.93 -27.35 16.29
CA SER A 129 -54.35 -28.17 17.37
C SER A 129 -52.85 -27.91 17.50
N ASN A 130 -52.52 -27.34 18.66
CA ASN A 130 -51.23 -26.78 19.08
C ASN A 130 -50.25 -27.88 19.54
N ASP A 131 -50.02 -28.90 18.71
CA ASP A 131 -49.02 -29.95 19.00
C ASP A 131 -47.66 -29.50 18.45
N ASN A 132 -46.93 -28.72 19.24
CA ASN A 132 -45.72 -28.00 18.84
C ASN A 132 -44.45 -28.86 18.66
N ASN A 133 -44.55 -30.20 18.71
CA ASN A 133 -43.38 -31.09 18.58
C ASN A 133 -43.55 -32.11 17.46
N PHE A 134 -42.77 -31.93 16.37
CA PHE A 134 -42.75 -32.87 15.25
C PHE A 134 -42.34 -34.28 15.68
N THR A 135 -41.46 -34.40 16.68
CA THR A 135 -41.01 -35.70 17.22
C THR A 135 -42.19 -36.52 17.71
N THR A 136 -43.08 -35.93 18.52
CA THR A 136 -44.29 -36.62 19.03
C THR A 136 -45.21 -37.06 17.89
N TYR A 137 -45.39 -36.20 16.87
CA TYR A 137 -46.15 -36.55 15.68
C TYR A 137 -45.52 -37.73 14.93
N TYR A 138 -44.20 -37.71 14.75
CA TYR A 138 -43.48 -38.78 14.05
C TYR A 138 -43.60 -40.11 14.81
N GLU A 139 -43.30 -40.11 16.11
CA GLU A 139 -43.32 -41.32 16.94
C GLU A 139 -44.70 -41.99 16.98
N ASN A 140 -45.77 -41.20 17.00
CA ASN A 140 -47.14 -41.70 17.00
C ASN A 140 -47.54 -42.39 15.68
N ASN A 141 -46.97 -41.96 14.54
CA ASN A 141 -47.35 -42.43 13.20
C ASN A 141 -46.38 -43.46 12.61
N PHE A 142 -45.09 -43.37 12.94
CA PHE A 142 -44.01 -44.15 12.31
C PHE A 142 -43.18 -44.95 13.32
N GLY A 143 -43.36 -44.72 14.62
CA GLY A 143 -42.67 -45.42 15.70
C GLY A 143 -41.47 -44.66 16.27
N LYS A 144 -40.92 -45.19 17.37
CA LYS A 144 -39.88 -44.54 18.19
C LYS A 144 -38.44 -44.69 17.67
N ILE A 145 -38.26 -45.43 16.58
CA ILE A 145 -36.94 -45.65 15.99
C ILE A 145 -36.80 -44.67 14.83
N HIS A 146 -36.06 -43.58 15.05
CA HIS A 146 -35.79 -42.58 14.03
C HIS A 146 -34.51 -41.78 14.31
N THR A 147 -34.08 -41.00 13.32
CA THR A 147 -33.05 -39.95 13.44
C THR A 147 -33.45 -38.90 14.48
N LYS A 148 -32.50 -38.41 15.27
CA LYS A 148 -32.79 -37.39 16.28
C LYS A 148 -33.26 -36.08 15.64
N PHE A 149 -34.50 -35.69 15.92
CA PHE A 149 -35.00 -34.36 15.58
C PHE A 149 -34.60 -33.37 16.69
N PHE A 150 -34.17 -32.18 16.31
CA PHE A 150 -33.85 -31.11 17.22
C PHE A 150 -35.13 -30.62 17.92
N GLU A 151 -35.12 -30.65 19.25
CA GLU A 151 -36.21 -30.15 20.07
C GLU A 151 -35.96 -28.67 20.40
N GLY A 152 -36.83 -27.78 19.91
CA GLY A 152 -36.71 -26.34 20.13
C GLY A 152 -37.22 -25.54 18.93
N SER A 153 -36.85 -24.27 18.88
CA SER A 153 -37.12 -23.36 17.76
C SER A 153 -36.04 -23.42 16.68
N LEU A 154 -36.35 -22.92 15.48
CA LEU A 154 -35.39 -22.82 14.38
C LEU A 154 -34.14 -22.00 14.76
N ASN A 155 -34.32 -20.90 15.50
CA ASN A 155 -33.21 -20.05 15.94
C ASN A 155 -32.27 -20.77 16.91
N GLU A 156 -32.82 -21.60 17.81
CA GLU A 156 -32.02 -22.44 18.70
C GLU A 156 -31.27 -23.51 17.92
N ALA A 157 -31.87 -24.09 16.88
CA ALA A 157 -31.20 -25.05 15.99
C ALA A 157 -30.04 -24.40 15.22
N ILE A 158 -30.23 -23.17 14.70
CA ILE A 158 -29.18 -22.38 14.06
C ILE A 158 -28.03 -22.11 15.02
N TYR A 159 -28.34 -21.67 16.25
CA TYR A 159 -27.34 -21.43 17.28
C TYR A 159 -26.55 -22.69 17.60
N GLN A 160 -27.24 -23.82 17.80
CA GLN A 160 -26.60 -25.10 18.11
C GLN A 160 -25.74 -25.59 16.94
N SER A 161 -26.19 -25.42 15.71
CA SER A 161 -25.43 -25.78 14.51
C SER A 161 -24.16 -24.96 14.36
N ASN A 162 -24.21 -23.66 14.66
CA ASN A 162 -23.01 -22.83 14.71
C ASN A 162 -22.07 -23.26 15.84
N LYS A 163 -22.61 -23.57 17.03
CA LYS A 163 -21.82 -23.98 18.21
C LYS A 163 -21.12 -25.33 18.04
N GLU A 164 -21.80 -26.32 17.46
CA GLU A 164 -21.25 -27.66 17.21
C GLU A 164 -20.43 -27.75 15.90
N GLU A 165 -20.33 -26.65 15.13
CA GLU A 165 -19.75 -26.63 13.78
C GLU A 165 -20.35 -27.67 12.83
N LYS A 166 -21.63 -28.05 13.03
CA LYS A 166 -22.37 -29.01 12.19
C LYS A 166 -23.20 -28.29 11.13
N LEU A 167 -23.61 -29.02 10.09
CA LEU A 167 -24.59 -28.53 9.12
C LEU A 167 -26.01 -28.58 9.70
N LEU A 168 -26.82 -27.58 9.39
CA LEU A 168 -28.22 -27.54 9.78
C LEU A 168 -29.08 -28.10 8.65
N LEU A 169 -29.79 -29.18 8.93
CA LEU A 169 -30.78 -29.76 8.02
C LEU A 169 -32.16 -29.32 8.47
N VAL A 170 -32.90 -28.65 7.60
CA VAL A 170 -34.29 -28.23 7.87
C VAL A 170 -35.24 -29.06 7.03
N TYR A 171 -35.97 -29.97 7.66
CA TYR A 171 -37.00 -30.80 7.03
C TYR A 171 -38.37 -30.14 7.15
N LEU A 172 -38.97 -29.80 6.01
CA LEU A 172 -40.32 -29.25 5.94
C LEU A 172 -41.30 -30.35 5.55
N HIS A 173 -42.14 -30.74 6.51
CA HIS A 173 -43.09 -31.83 6.39
C HIS A 173 -44.49 -31.36 6.00
N ILE A 174 -45.08 -32.03 5.01
CA ILE A 174 -46.51 -31.93 4.65
C ILE A 174 -47.12 -33.33 4.61
N GLU A 175 -48.38 -33.48 5.01
CA GLU A 175 -49.04 -34.79 4.97
C GLU A 175 -49.38 -35.18 3.50
N ASN A 176 -48.47 -35.90 2.85
CA ASN A 176 -48.61 -36.42 1.49
C ASN A 176 -47.90 -37.77 1.30
N LYS A 177 -48.05 -38.37 0.12
CA LYS A 177 -47.42 -39.67 -0.20
C LYS A 177 -45.89 -39.62 -0.18
N ASP A 178 -45.31 -38.51 -0.60
CA ASP A 178 -43.86 -38.34 -0.67
C ASP A 178 -43.22 -38.22 0.72
N SER A 179 -43.94 -37.63 1.69
CA SER A 179 -43.51 -37.59 3.09
C SER A 179 -43.47 -38.96 3.76
N LEU A 180 -44.31 -39.90 3.33
CA LEU A 180 -44.23 -41.29 3.81
C LEU A 180 -42.90 -41.93 3.43
N HIS A 181 -42.35 -41.59 2.26
CA HIS A 181 -41.05 -42.09 1.83
C HIS A 181 -39.94 -41.55 2.74
N PHE A 182 -39.90 -40.24 3.01
CA PHE A 182 -38.92 -39.67 3.94
C PHE A 182 -39.03 -40.29 5.35
N CYS A 183 -40.26 -40.42 5.86
CA CYS A 183 -40.45 -40.95 7.21
C CYS A 183 -40.05 -42.43 7.32
N ASN A 184 -40.52 -43.29 6.41
CA ASN A 184 -40.30 -44.74 6.49
C ASN A 184 -38.92 -45.19 5.99
N ASN A 185 -38.41 -44.56 4.93
CA ASN A 185 -37.22 -45.07 4.23
C ASN A 185 -35.95 -44.28 4.57
N ILE A 186 -36.06 -43.02 4.97
CA ILE A 186 -34.90 -42.16 5.26
C ILE A 186 -34.69 -42.02 6.76
N PHE A 187 -35.65 -41.49 7.51
CA PHE A 187 -35.45 -41.18 8.94
C PHE A 187 -35.40 -42.42 9.85
N ASN A 188 -35.98 -43.55 9.42
CA ASN A 188 -35.88 -44.84 10.11
C ASN A 188 -34.63 -45.65 9.71
N ASN A 189 -33.78 -45.14 8.83
CA ASN A 189 -32.58 -45.85 8.38
C ASN A 189 -31.41 -45.64 9.37
N ASN A 190 -30.77 -46.74 9.80
CA ASN A 190 -29.67 -46.71 10.76
C ASN A 190 -28.42 -45.97 10.24
N GLU A 191 -28.12 -46.03 8.94
CA GLU A 191 -26.98 -45.34 8.34
C GLU A 191 -27.18 -43.81 8.38
N ILE A 192 -28.38 -43.34 8.00
CA ILE A 192 -28.76 -41.92 8.13
C ILE A 192 -28.70 -41.46 9.58
N LYS A 193 -29.16 -42.29 10.52
CA LYS A 193 -29.14 -41.97 11.95
C LYS A 193 -27.72 -41.68 12.44
N SER A 194 -26.79 -42.62 12.26
CA SER A 194 -25.40 -42.44 12.67
C SER A 194 -24.76 -41.24 11.97
N PHE A 195 -25.00 -41.09 10.66
CA PHE A 195 -24.41 -40.01 9.88
C PHE A 195 -24.93 -38.62 10.31
N PHE A 196 -26.23 -38.48 10.57
CA PHE A 196 -26.81 -37.21 11.02
C PHE A 196 -26.36 -36.87 12.44
N ASP A 197 -26.36 -37.84 13.37
CA ASP A 197 -25.94 -37.59 14.76
C ASP A 197 -24.50 -37.05 14.83
N GLU A 198 -23.61 -37.55 13.94
CA GLU A 198 -22.21 -37.13 13.86
C GLU A 198 -22.02 -35.79 13.14
N ASN A 199 -22.72 -35.54 12.02
CA ASN A 199 -22.36 -34.48 11.09
C ASN A 199 -23.38 -33.32 10.98
N CYS A 200 -24.60 -33.51 11.48
CA CYS A 200 -25.72 -32.61 11.22
C CYS A 200 -26.58 -32.35 12.45
N ILE A 201 -27.38 -31.29 12.40
CA ILE A 201 -28.51 -31.04 13.29
C ILE A 201 -29.77 -31.04 12.43
N LEU A 202 -30.71 -31.94 12.71
CA LEU A 202 -31.95 -32.09 11.95
C LEU A 202 -33.10 -31.37 12.66
N TYR A 203 -33.51 -30.22 12.14
CA TYR A 203 -34.72 -29.52 12.57
C TYR A 203 -35.89 -29.92 11.66
N ALA A 204 -37.02 -30.33 12.22
CA ALA A 204 -38.18 -30.76 11.45
C ALA A 204 -39.43 -29.98 11.84
N GLN A 205 -40.13 -29.46 10.83
CA GLN A 205 -41.34 -28.66 11.03
C GLN A 205 -42.48 -29.18 10.18
N ASN A 206 -43.65 -29.40 10.81
CA ASN A 206 -44.89 -29.60 10.08
C ASN A 206 -45.43 -28.25 9.61
N ILE A 207 -45.45 -28.04 8.31
CA ILE A 207 -45.92 -26.79 7.68
C ILE A 207 -47.43 -26.79 7.41
N SER A 208 -48.12 -27.92 7.52
CA SER A 208 -49.58 -27.99 7.40
C SER A 208 -50.30 -27.26 8.55
N LYS A 209 -49.61 -27.02 9.66
CA LYS A 209 -50.15 -26.44 10.90
C LYS A 209 -49.44 -25.16 11.38
N GLY A 210 -48.36 -24.73 10.72
CA GLY A 210 -47.45 -23.68 11.23
C GLY A 210 -47.38 -22.41 10.37
N ASP A 211 -46.94 -21.29 10.97
CA ASP A 211 -46.65 -20.04 10.26
C ASP A 211 -45.34 -20.17 9.45
N ILE A 212 -45.40 -19.95 8.14
CA ILE A 212 -44.29 -20.13 7.20
C ILE A 212 -43.37 -18.89 7.15
N LYS A 213 -43.77 -17.78 7.80
CA LYS A 213 -43.04 -16.50 7.75
C LYS A 213 -41.58 -16.60 8.20
N GLU A 214 -41.28 -17.43 9.20
CA GLU A 214 -39.91 -17.58 9.74
C GLU A 214 -38.95 -18.20 8.71
N PHE A 215 -39.46 -19.05 7.81
CA PHE A 215 -38.65 -19.76 6.83
C PHE A 215 -38.38 -18.92 5.56
N LYS A 216 -39.31 -18.02 5.19
CA LYS A 216 -39.26 -17.26 3.93
C LYS A 216 -38.00 -16.39 3.78
N ASN A 217 -37.44 -15.92 4.89
CA ASN A 217 -36.25 -15.06 4.88
C ASN A 217 -34.93 -15.85 4.98
N ILE A 218 -35.00 -17.14 5.31
CA ILE A 218 -33.83 -17.99 5.59
C ILE A 218 -33.58 -18.97 4.45
N MET A 219 -34.64 -19.42 3.77
CA MET A 219 -34.56 -20.51 2.81
C MET A 219 -35.60 -20.41 1.72
N ASN A 220 -35.32 -21.07 0.59
CA ASN A 220 -36.27 -21.15 -0.49
C ASN A 220 -37.16 -22.40 -0.35
N MET A 221 -38.45 -22.23 -0.60
CA MET A 221 -39.45 -23.30 -0.58
C MET A 221 -39.98 -23.55 -1.98
N TYR A 222 -39.55 -24.65 -2.60
CA TYR A 222 -39.92 -24.96 -3.99
C TYR A 222 -40.90 -26.14 -4.07
N ILE A 223 -40.59 -27.25 -3.38
CA ILE A 223 -41.34 -28.51 -3.48
C ILE A 223 -41.38 -29.15 -2.10
N LEU A 224 -42.53 -29.70 -1.69
CA LEU A 224 -42.74 -30.26 -0.36
C LEU A 224 -43.11 -31.74 -0.43
N PRO A 225 -42.56 -32.60 0.43
CA PRO A 225 -41.56 -32.30 1.47
C PRO A 225 -40.15 -32.05 0.91
N GLN A 226 -39.35 -31.26 1.63
CA GLN A 226 -37.93 -31.01 1.30
C GLN A 226 -37.05 -30.97 2.55
N ILE A 227 -35.76 -31.24 2.35
CA ILE A 227 -34.66 -31.00 3.30
C ILE A 227 -33.79 -29.90 2.72
N ASN A 228 -33.67 -28.78 3.41
CA ASN A 228 -32.71 -27.74 3.06
C ASN A 228 -31.43 -27.96 3.87
N ILE A 229 -30.29 -27.90 3.20
CA ILE A 229 -28.97 -28.00 3.82
C ILE A 229 -28.45 -26.58 4.00
N LEU A 230 -28.30 -26.16 5.24
CA LEU A 230 -27.87 -24.81 5.61
C LEU A 230 -26.49 -24.86 6.27
N LEU A 231 -25.63 -23.94 5.84
CA LEU A 231 -24.40 -23.61 6.56
C LEU A 231 -24.69 -22.47 7.53
N THR A 232 -24.36 -22.68 8.80
CA THR A 232 -24.49 -21.67 9.85
C THR A 232 -23.15 -21.34 10.51
N SER A 233 -22.13 -22.18 10.33
CA SER A 233 -20.79 -21.98 10.91
C SER A 233 -19.84 -21.26 9.96
N HIS A 234 -18.87 -20.54 10.53
CA HIS A 234 -17.81 -19.83 9.82
C HIS A 234 -18.29 -18.77 8.79
N ILE A 235 -19.53 -18.32 8.89
CA ILE A 235 -20.12 -17.30 8.01
C ILE A 235 -20.95 -16.29 8.81
N LYS A 236 -21.03 -15.05 8.32
CA LYS A 236 -21.80 -13.96 8.97
C LYS A 236 -23.31 -14.12 8.80
N ASN A 237 -23.72 -14.60 7.64
CA ASN A 237 -25.12 -14.80 7.27
C ASN A 237 -25.32 -16.27 6.90
N ILE A 238 -26.44 -16.86 7.33
CA ILE A 238 -26.82 -18.24 7.00
C ILE A 238 -26.84 -18.41 5.49
N LYS A 239 -26.28 -19.52 4.99
CA LYS A 239 -26.24 -19.82 3.56
C LYS A 239 -26.90 -21.16 3.26
N GLU A 240 -27.87 -21.14 2.36
CA GLU A 240 -28.44 -22.34 1.77
C GLU A 240 -27.46 -22.96 0.79
N LEU A 241 -27.08 -24.23 1.02
CA LEU A 241 -26.14 -24.97 0.18
C LEU A 241 -26.86 -25.79 -0.88
N SER A 242 -27.96 -26.45 -0.49
CA SER A 242 -28.71 -27.36 -1.34
C SER A 242 -30.10 -27.65 -0.80
N ILE A 243 -30.97 -28.19 -1.65
CA ILE A 243 -32.33 -28.62 -1.32
C ILE A 243 -32.54 -30.03 -1.87
N ILE A 244 -32.96 -30.95 -1.02
CA ILE A 244 -33.28 -32.34 -1.36
C ILE A 244 -34.79 -32.54 -1.26
N TYR A 245 -35.43 -33.00 -2.32
CA TYR A 245 -36.88 -33.24 -2.37
C TYR A 245 -37.21 -34.52 -3.17
N GLY A 246 -38.48 -34.94 -3.14
CA GLY A 246 -38.95 -36.12 -3.88
C GLY A 246 -38.64 -37.44 -3.17
N THR A 247 -38.11 -38.42 -3.89
CA THR A 247 -37.77 -39.75 -3.34
C THR A 247 -36.26 -40.02 -3.42
N PRO A 248 -35.43 -39.28 -2.66
CA PRO A 248 -33.98 -39.46 -2.69
C PRO A 248 -33.58 -40.81 -2.09
N THR A 249 -32.47 -41.39 -2.54
CA THR A 249 -31.88 -42.56 -1.89
C THR A 249 -31.04 -42.15 -0.67
N VAL A 250 -30.85 -43.05 0.28
CA VAL A 250 -29.98 -42.84 1.46
C VAL A 250 -28.57 -42.41 1.05
N SER A 251 -27.97 -43.11 0.09
CA SER A 251 -26.64 -42.79 -0.44
C SER A 251 -26.59 -41.40 -1.09
N HIS A 252 -27.65 -40.97 -1.79
CA HIS A 252 -27.67 -39.63 -2.38
C HIS A 252 -27.63 -38.54 -1.31
N ILE A 253 -28.37 -38.68 -0.21
CA ILE A 253 -28.38 -37.72 0.90
C ILE A 253 -27.00 -37.64 1.55
N ILE A 254 -26.42 -38.80 1.89
CA ILE A 254 -25.10 -38.88 2.54
C ILE A 254 -24.02 -38.28 1.64
N ASN A 255 -23.97 -38.67 0.35
CA ASN A 255 -22.98 -38.17 -0.58
C ASN A 255 -23.10 -36.65 -0.77
N THR A 256 -24.33 -36.13 -0.84
CA THR A 256 -24.57 -34.69 -0.98
C THR A 256 -24.05 -33.92 0.23
N ILE A 257 -24.37 -34.38 1.44
CA ILE A 257 -23.92 -33.73 2.68
C ILE A 257 -22.39 -33.84 2.82
N THR A 258 -21.83 -35.03 2.57
CA THR A 258 -20.39 -35.29 2.64
C THR A 258 -19.62 -34.36 1.69
N HIS A 259 -20.09 -34.21 0.45
CA HIS A 259 -19.51 -33.30 -0.52
C HIS A 259 -19.46 -31.85 0.01
N TYR A 260 -20.53 -31.37 0.63
CA TYR A 260 -20.54 -30.02 1.21
C TYR A 260 -19.61 -29.88 2.42
N ILE A 261 -19.51 -30.90 3.27
CA ILE A 261 -18.57 -30.91 4.40
C ILE A 261 -17.14 -30.79 3.89
N GLU A 262 -16.75 -31.59 2.89
CA GLU A 262 -15.41 -31.54 2.26
C GLU A 262 -15.13 -30.16 1.65
N LEU A 263 -16.09 -29.59 0.92
CA LEU A 263 -15.94 -28.24 0.34
C LEU A 263 -15.76 -27.16 1.40
N ILE A 264 -16.44 -27.27 2.54
CA ILE A 264 -16.29 -26.33 3.65
C ILE A 264 -14.92 -26.47 4.30
N GLN A 265 -14.44 -27.71 4.51
CA GLN A 265 -13.12 -27.97 5.08
C GLN A 265 -12.00 -27.41 4.20
N ILE A 266 -12.05 -27.64 2.89
CA ILE A 266 -11.07 -27.09 1.93
C ILE A 266 -11.07 -25.55 1.98
N LYS A 267 -12.25 -24.93 2.03
CA LYS A 267 -12.35 -23.47 2.14
C LYS A 267 -11.77 -22.95 3.45
N LYS A 268 -12.05 -23.62 4.57
CA LYS A 268 -11.53 -23.27 5.90
C LYS A 268 -10.00 -23.32 5.91
N GLU A 269 -9.42 -24.40 5.37
CA GLU A 269 -7.96 -24.55 5.29
C GLU A 269 -7.32 -23.47 4.41
N ASN A 270 -7.90 -23.18 3.24
CA ASN A 270 -7.39 -22.14 2.35
C ASN A 270 -7.41 -20.74 2.99
N LEU A 271 -8.46 -20.41 3.75
CA LEU A 271 -8.54 -19.15 4.47
C LEU A 271 -7.47 -19.05 5.56
N ILE A 272 -7.27 -20.12 6.34
CA ILE A 272 -6.21 -20.18 7.36
C ILE A 272 -4.83 -20.03 6.73
N ASN A 273 -4.57 -20.71 5.61
CA ASN A 273 -3.30 -20.60 4.90
C ASN A 273 -3.05 -19.20 4.34
N LEU A 274 -4.09 -18.53 3.84
CA LEU A 274 -4.01 -17.15 3.37
C LEU A 274 -3.65 -16.20 4.52
N ASP A 275 -4.33 -16.31 5.67
CA ASP A 275 -4.07 -15.47 6.84
C ASP A 275 -2.65 -15.66 7.37
N ASN A 276 -2.18 -16.91 7.46
CA ASN A 276 -0.80 -17.22 7.86
C ASN A 276 0.23 -16.63 6.89
N ASN A 277 -0.03 -16.71 5.58
CA ASN A 277 0.87 -16.13 4.58
C ASN A 277 0.93 -14.59 4.67
N ILE A 278 -0.21 -13.94 4.89
CA ILE A 278 -0.26 -12.48 5.08
C ILE A 278 0.53 -12.08 6.33
N LEU A 279 0.32 -12.78 7.46
CA LEU A 279 1.04 -12.52 8.70
C LEU A 279 2.55 -12.70 8.51
N ASN A 280 2.99 -13.83 7.97
CA ASN A 280 4.40 -14.12 7.73
C ASN A 280 5.05 -13.08 6.79
N ASN A 281 4.37 -12.69 5.71
CA ASN A 281 4.87 -11.68 4.79
C ASN A 281 5.00 -10.31 5.46
N SER A 282 4.05 -9.95 6.32
CA SER A 282 4.12 -8.70 7.09
C SER A 282 5.30 -8.71 8.05
N GLU A 283 5.54 -9.80 8.79
CA GLU A 283 6.67 -9.94 9.71
C GLU A 283 8.02 -9.84 8.97
N ILE A 284 8.15 -10.52 7.82
CA ILE A 284 9.34 -10.45 6.97
C ILE A 284 9.58 -9.01 6.48
N PHE A 285 8.51 -8.30 6.09
CA PHE A 285 8.61 -6.90 5.67
C PHE A 285 9.15 -6.02 6.80
N TYR A 286 8.55 -6.07 8.00
CA TYR A 286 9.00 -5.27 9.15
C TYR A 286 10.43 -5.60 9.57
N TYR A 287 10.82 -6.88 9.53
CA TYR A 287 12.18 -7.31 9.84
C TYR A 287 13.19 -6.73 8.85
N ASN A 288 12.91 -6.83 7.56
CA ASN A 288 13.78 -6.30 6.51
C ASN A 288 13.91 -4.76 6.57
N ASP A 289 12.82 -4.07 6.85
CA ASP A 289 12.82 -2.60 6.96
C ASP A 289 13.62 -2.14 8.19
N SER A 290 13.43 -2.80 9.33
CA SER A 290 14.21 -2.56 10.55
C SER A 290 15.71 -2.77 10.33
N ARG A 291 16.08 -3.78 9.53
CA ARG A 291 17.48 -4.04 9.18
C ARG A 291 18.07 -2.92 8.33
N LYS A 292 17.34 -2.44 7.31
CA LYS A 292 17.80 -1.33 6.45
C LYS A 292 18.04 -0.05 7.23
N ILE A 293 17.15 0.29 8.16
CA ILE A 293 17.28 1.48 9.02
C ILE A 293 18.56 1.40 9.86
N ARG A 294 18.88 0.23 10.44
CA ARG A 294 20.13 0.04 11.20
C ARG A 294 21.36 0.17 10.31
N GLU A 295 21.35 -0.43 9.13
CA GLU A 295 22.46 -0.33 8.18
C GLU A 295 22.69 1.12 7.72
N GLU A 296 21.63 1.91 7.55
CA GLU A 296 21.71 3.33 7.22
C GLU A 296 22.27 4.17 8.38
N GLN A 297 21.79 3.95 9.61
CA GLN A 297 22.30 4.62 10.81
C GLN A 297 23.79 4.32 11.05
N ASP A 298 24.21 3.06 10.88
CA ASP A 298 25.60 2.66 11.02
C ASP A 298 26.50 3.33 9.97
N ARG A 299 26.01 3.47 8.73
CA ARG A 299 26.72 4.16 7.64
C ARG A 299 26.91 5.65 7.97
N GLU A 300 25.84 6.33 8.35
CA GLU A 300 25.88 7.76 8.72
C GLU A 300 26.81 8.00 9.92
N TYR A 301 26.77 7.12 10.92
CA TYR A 301 27.65 7.20 12.08
C TYR A 301 29.13 7.05 11.69
N GLN A 302 29.46 6.10 10.81
CA GLN A 302 30.83 5.91 10.32
C GLN A 302 31.33 7.10 9.50
N GLU A 303 30.47 7.71 8.69
CA GLU A 303 30.81 8.92 7.92
C GLU A 303 31.03 10.12 8.84
N ALA A 304 30.18 10.31 9.85
CA ALA A 304 30.35 11.35 10.85
C ALA A 304 31.69 11.19 11.61
N LEU A 305 32.00 9.96 12.05
CA LEU A 305 33.25 9.66 12.74
C LEU A 305 34.49 9.98 11.88
N LYS A 306 34.47 9.59 10.60
CA LYS A 306 35.56 9.91 9.66
C LYS A 306 35.73 11.43 9.49
N ASN A 307 34.63 12.16 9.35
CA ASN A 307 34.65 13.61 9.21
C ASN A 307 35.21 14.31 10.45
N ASP A 308 34.86 13.84 11.64
CA ASP A 308 35.39 14.39 12.89
C ASP A 308 36.89 14.09 13.06
N MET A 309 37.33 12.89 12.71
CA MET A 309 38.77 12.56 12.67
C MET A 309 39.55 13.46 11.71
N LEU A 310 39.02 13.70 10.50
CA LEU A 310 39.66 14.58 9.51
C LEU A 310 39.74 16.04 10.00
N LYS A 311 38.66 16.56 10.59
CA LYS A 311 38.65 17.91 11.18
C LYS A 311 39.66 18.04 12.31
N GLU A 312 39.79 17.02 13.15
CA GLU A 312 40.76 17.03 14.25
C GLU A 312 42.20 16.97 13.73
N GLU A 313 42.47 16.14 12.73
CA GLU A 313 43.78 16.06 12.09
C GLU A 313 44.16 17.38 11.39
N GLU A 314 43.21 18.04 10.72
CA GLU A 314 43.43 19.36 10.14
C GLU A 314 43.73 20.42 11.20
N LYS A 315 43.01 20.41 12.33
CA LYS A 315 43.26 21.32 13.46
C LYS A 315 44.67 21.10 14.00
N LYS A 316 45.07 19.85 14.26
CA LYS A 316 46.42 19.48 14.72
C LYS A 316 47.50 19.90 13.71
N LYS A 317 47.30 19.70 12.41
CA LYS A 317 48.21 20.15 11.35
C LYS A 317 48.35 21.68 11.32
N LYS A 318 47.25 22.42 11.46
CA LYS A 318 47.25 23.89 11.52
C LYS A 318 47.99 24.40 12.77
N GLU A 319 47.77 23.77 13.92
CA GLU A 319 48.45 24.11 15.18
C GLU A 319 49.95 23.80 15.11
N ASN A 320 50.33 22.62 14.64
CA ASN A 320 51.75 22.25 14.44
C ASN A 320 52.46 23.18 13.46
N LYS A 321 51.81 23.59 12.36
CA LYS A 321 52.36 24.58 11.43
C LYS A 321 52.59 25.94 12.10
N LYS A 322 51.68 26.39 12.97
CA LYS A 322 51.84 27.63 13.73
C LYS A 322 53.01 27.52 14.72
N LEU A 323 53.11 26.41 15.45
CA LEU A 323 54.19 26.18 16.40
C LEU A 323 55.56 26.16 15.71
N LEU A 324 55.67 25.45 14.57
CA LEU A 324 56.91 25.37 13.80
C LEU A 324 57.32 26.76 13.25
N LYS A 325 56.37 27.58 12.81
CA LYS A 325 56.63 28.97 12.38
C LYS A 325 57.16 29.83 13.53
N ILE A 326 56.59 29.70 14.73
CA ILE A 326 57.04 30.44 15.92
C ILE A 326 58.48 30.02 16.28
N GLN A 327 58.76 28.71 16.31
CA GLN A 327 60.09 28.18 16.58
C GLN A 327 61.12 28.69 15.56
N TYR A 328 60.79 28.64 14.27
CA TYR A 328 61.66 29.14 13.20
C TYR A 328 62.00 30.63 13.37
N LYS A 329 61.00 31.48 13.66
CA LYS A 329 61.20 32.91 13.94
C LYS A 329 62.11 33.14 15.15
N GLN A 330 61.93 32.36 16.22
CA GLN A 330 62.78 32.44 17.43
C GLN A 330 64.23 32.04 17.16
N GLU A 331 64.46 30.98 16.38
CA GLU A 331 65.80 30.53 16.01
C GLU A 331 66.57 31.58 15.18
N ILE A 332 65.90 32.22 14.21
CA ILE A 332 66.51 33.30 13.41
C ILE A 332 66.95 34.45 14.33
N LYS A 333 66.06 34.91 15.24
CA LYS A 333 66.40 35.99 16.18
C LYS A 333 67.60 35.65 17.05
N LYS A 334 67.67 34.41 17.54
CA LYS A 334 68.81 33.93 18.34
C LYS A 334 70.11 33.96 17.53
N LYS A 335 70.10 33.43 16.31
CA LYS A 335 71.27 33.44 15.41
C LYS A 335 71.74 34.84 15.08
N ARG A 336 70.83 35.79 14.81
CA ARG A 336 71.16 37.21 14.57
C ARG A 336 71.83 37.85 15.79
N LYS A 337 71.32 37.58 16.99
CA LYS A 337 71.92 38.07 18.24
C LYS A 337 73.34 37.53 18.47
N GLU A 338 73.60 36.27 18.13
CA GLU A 338 74.93 35.67 18.22
C GLU A 338 75.91 36.27 17.19
N LYS A 339 75.47 36.48 15.95
CA LYS A 339 76.27 37.10 14.89
C LYS A 339 76.69 38.54 15.22
N ARG A 340 75.89 39.25 16.03
CA ARG A 340 76.22 40.61 16.51
C ARG A 340 77.62 40.68 17.13
N ASN A 341 78.00 39.67 17.91
CA ASN A 341 79.26 39.67 18.64
C ASN A 341 80.51 39.67 17.75
N LYS A 342 80.36 39.41 16.44
CA LYS A 342 81.46 39.42 15.47
C LYS A 342 81.85 40.83 15.00
N PHE A 343 81.08 41.86 15.34
CA PHE A 343 81.30 43.23 14.85
C PHE A 343 81.63 44.18 16.03
N PRO A 344 82.46 45.24 15.80
CA PRO A 344 82.97 45.70 14.51
C PRO A 344 84.05 44.78 13.93
N LEU A 345 84.02 44.57 12.61
CA LEU A 345 85.09 43.85 11.92
C LEU A 345 86.37 44.69 11.94
N CYS A 346 87.51 44.04 12.16
CA CYS A 346 88.80 44.73 12.16
C CYS A 346 89.11 45.30 10.77
N ILE A 347 89.55 46.56 10.73
CA ILE A 347 90.02 47.26 9.54
C ILE A 347 91.50 47.62 9.81
N ASN A 348 92.40 47.16 8.95
CA ASN A 348 93.83 47.48 9.08
C ASN A 348 94.12 48.89 8.53
N GLU A 349 95.06 49.62 9.13
CA GLU A 349 95.40 51.02 8.77
C GLU A 349 95.86 51.20 7.30
N ASN A 350 96.27 50.11 6.62
CA ASN A 350 96.75 50.11 5.24
C ASN A 350 95.72 49.61 4.20
N GLU A 351 94.46 49.39 4.60
CA GLU A 351 93.44 48.86 3.70
C GLU A 351 92.49 49.94 3.15
N ASN A 352 92.13 49.83 1.87
CA ASN A 352 91.16 50.72 1.25
C ASN A 352 89.78 50.52 1.87
N ILE A 353 89.23 51.60 2.43
CA ILE A 353 87.93 51.61 3.10
C ILE A 353 86.84 51.93 2.08
N THR A 354 85.77 51.14 2.13
CA THR A 354 84.52 51.34 1.38
C THR A 354 83.42 51.75 2.34
N LYS A 355 82.69 52.83 2.04
CA LYS A 355 81.52 53.21 2.83
C LYS A 355 80.26 52.58 2.23
N ILE A 356 79.60 51.72 3.00
CA ILE A 356 78.37 51.04 2.57
C ILE A 356 77.18 51.65 3.29
N CYS A 357 76.22 52.16 2.52
CA CYS A 357 74.96 52.70 3.01
C CYS A 357 73.83 51.71 2.68
N LEU A 358 73.26 51.10 3.71
CA LEU A 358 72.12 50.18 3.59
C LEU A 358 70.81 50.96 3.78
N ARG A 359 69.96 50.95 2.76
CA ARG A 359 68.59 51.46 2.80
C ARG A 359 67.63 50.32 3.10
N LEU A 360 66.95 50.42 4.23
CA LEU A 360 65.97 49.47 4.71
C LEU A 360 64.61 49.64 4.02
N PRO A 361 63.73 48.62 4.04
CA PRO A 361 62.36 48.73 3.51
C PRO A 361 61.53 49.83 4.18
N ASN A 362 61.78 50.10 5.46
CA ASN A 362 61.14 51.19 6.23
C ASN A 362 61.68 52.60 5.88
N GLY A 363 62.63 52.71 4.95
CA GLY A 363 63.21 53.97 4.50
C GLY A 363 64.40 54.47 5.35
N ILE A 364 64.69 53.84 6.48
CA ILE A 364 65.85 54.15 7.32
C ILE A 364 67.15 53.80 6.57
N LYS A 365 68.18 54.62 6.75
CA LYS A 365 69.51 54.41 6.15
C LYS A 365 70.53 54.17 7.25
N ILE A 366 71.25 53.05 7.18
CA ILE A 366 72.33 52.69 8.09
C ILE A 366 73.64 52.70 7.31
N GLN A 367 74.71 53.22 7.91
CA GLN A 367 76.01 53.32 7.26
C GLN A 367 77.05 52.59 8.09
N ASN A 368 77.93 51.84 7.43
CA ASN A 368 79.10 51.26 8.07
C ASN A 368 80.29 51.22 7.10
N ASN A 369 81.49 51.16 7.66
CA ASN A 369 82.74 51.13 6.92
C ASN A 369 83.21 49.67 6.81
N PHE A 370 83.59 49.25 5.61
CA PHE A 370 84.12 47.91 5.34
C PHE A 370 85.46 48.02 4.60
N SER A 371 86.35 47.07 4.84
CA SER A 371 87.58 46.91 4.05
C SER A 371 87.27 46.25 2.71
N ILE A 372 88.03 46.59 1.67
CA ILE A 372 87.93 45.93 0.36
C ILE A 372 88.19 44.41 0.42
N ASN A 373 88.85 43.94 1.49
CA ASN A 373 89.15 42.54 1.74
C ASN A 373 88.02 41.76 2.43
N HIS A 374 87.02 42.44 3.02
CA HIS A 374 85.85 41.77 3.61
C HIS A 374 84.99 41.13 2.52
N THR A 375 84.10 40.23 2.92
CA THR A 375 83.26 39.45 2.01
C THR A 375 81.83 39.98 1.92
N ILE A 376 81.10 39.57 0.88
CA ILE A 376 79.65 39.85 0.79
C ILE A 376 78.87 39.16 1.92
N GLU A 377 79.33 37.99 2.38
CA GLU A 377 78.78 37.31 3.57
C GLU A 377 78.85 38.21 4.82
N ASP A 378 79.95 38.95 5.00
CA ASP A 378 80.11 39.90 6.11
C ASP A 378 79.11 41.06 6.04
N ILE A 379 78.79 41.54 4.82
CA ILE A 379 77.76 42.58 4.62
C ILE A 379 76.37 42.02 4.93
N TYR A 380 76.10 40.77 4.54
CA TYR A 380 74.84 40.08 4.86
C TYR A 380 74.68 39.83 6.36
N ASP A 381 75.73 39.34 7.03
CA ASP A 381 75.78 39.16 8.49
C ASP A 381 75.59 40.50 9.21
N TRP A 382 76.20 41.58 8.71
CA TRP A 382 75.99 42.92 9.25
C TRP A 382 74.54 43.39 9.07
N ALA A 383 73.98 43.25 7.87
CA ALA A 383 72.60 43.62 7.56
C ALA A 383 71.58 42.85 8.43
N GLU A 384 71.84 41.58 8.72
CA GLU A 384 71.05 40.75 9.65
C GLU A 384 71.14 41.24 11.10
N CYS A 385 72.29 41.76 11.52
CA CYS A 385 72.54 42.20 12.90
C CYS A 385 72.16 43.66 13.16
N CYS A 386 71.84 44.44 12.13
CA CYS A 386 71.47 45.86 12.25
C CYS A 386 70.33 46.12 13.26
N GLU A 387 69.39 45.17 13.40
CA GLU A 387 68.31 45.21 14.41
C GLU A 387 68.83 45.31 15.86
N TYR A 388 70.02 44.76 16.15
CA TYR A 388 70.58 44.68 17.49
C TYR A 388 71.77 45.61 17.73
N MET A 389 72.20 46.39 16.73
CA MET A 389 73.45 47.17 16.77
C MET A 389 73.30 48.65 17.11
N GLY A 390 72.09 49.21 17.12
CA GLY A 390 71.86 50.62 17.44
C GLY A 390 70.54 50.88 18.17
N ASP A 391 70.37 52.11 18.69
CA ASP A 391 69.21 52.54 19.50
C ASP A 391 67.96 52.88 18.67
N ASN A 392 67.99 52.66 17.36
CA ASN A 392 66.86 52.88 16.47
C ASN A 392 66.00 51.62 16.42
N ASN A 393 64.67 51.76 16.53
CA ASN A 393 63.69 50.67 16.32
C ASN A 393 63.72 50.17 14.86
N ILE A 394 64.79 49.47 14.48
CA ILE A 394 65.01 48.90 13.14
C ILE A 394 64.48 47.47 13.15
N THR A 395 63.50 47.17 12.31
CA THR A 395 63.04 45.80 12.09
C THR A 395 63.62 45.28 10.78
N ILE A 396 64.35 44.16 10.84
CA ILE A 396 64.91 43.49 9.67
C ILE A 396 64.01 42.31 9.28
N PRO A 397 63.50 42.24 8.03
CA PRO A 397 62.71 41.10 7.55
C PRO A 397 63.44 39.77 7.73
N TYR A 398 62.73 38.67 7.95
CA TYR A 398 63.32 37.35 8.19
C TYR A 398 64.08 36.85 6.97
N LYS A 399 63.59 37.16 5.77
CA LYS A 399 64.19 36.85 4.47
C LYS A 399 64.32 38.13 3.65
N PHE A 400 65.53 38.42 3.15
CA PHE A 400 65.78 39.60 2.32
C PHE A 400 66.87 39.40 1.30
N GLU A 401 66.87 40.29 0.31
CA GLU A 401 67.91 40.43 -0.71
C GLU A 401 68.52 41.83 -0.64
N LEU A 402 69.83 41.91 -0.90
CA LEU A 402 70.54 43.17 -1.00
C LEU A 402 70.76 43.51 -2.47
N ILE A 403 70.25 44.67 -2.90
CA ILE A 403 70.31 45.12 -4.29
C ILE A 403 71.23 46.33 -4.36
N CYS A 404 72.24 46.27 -5.21
CA CYS A 404 73.14 47.40 -5.41
C CYS A 404 72.42 48.54 -6.12
N GLY A 405 72.47 49.75 -5.57
CA GLY A 405 71.66 50.89 -6.03
C GLY A 405 72.01 51.41 -7.43
N HIS A 406 73.27 51.31 -7.85
CA HIS A 406 73.71 51.84 -9.15
C HIS A 406 73.71 50.76 -10.25
N THR A 407 74.19 49.54 -10.00
CA THR A 407 74.13 48.44 -10.98
C THR A 407 72.77 47.76 -11.05
N LYS A 408 71.91 47.94 -10.03
CA LYS A 408 70.66 47.19 -9.82
C LYS A 408 70.84 45.67 -9.72
N SER A 409 72.08 45.20 -9.52
CA SER A 409 72.35 43.76 -9.37
C SER A 409 71.99 43.26 -7.97
N VAL A 410 71.36 42.09 -7.90
CA VAL A 410 71.15 41.37 -6.63
C VAL A 410 72.48 40.79 -6.18
N LEU A 411 72.92 41.14 -4.98
CA LEU A 411 74.09 40.56 -4.36
C LEU A 411 73.65 39.27 -3.69
N TYR A 412 74.18 38.12 -4.09
CA TYR A 412 73.90 36.86 -3.39
C TYR A 412 74.91 36.66 -2.26
N ASN A 413 74.46 36.10 -1.13
CA ASN A 413 75.34 35.79 -0.01
C ASN A 413 76.46 34.83 -0.47
N THR A 414 77.68 35.36 -0.59
CA THR A 414 78.84 34.65 -1.14
C THR A 414 80.09 35.08 -0.38
N LYS A 415 81.06 34.18 -0.22
CA LYS A 415 82.40 34.45 0.36
C LYS A 415 83.35 35.25 -0.55
N ARG A 416 82.84 35.84 -1.63
CA ARG A 416 83.64 36.68 -2.54
C ARG A 416 83.92 38.02 -1.88
N LYS A 417 85.08 38.60 -2.21
CA LYS A 417 85.52 39.86 -1.60
C LYS A 417 84.75 41.04 -2.17
N ILE A 418 84.63 42.10 -1.39
CA ILE A 418 83.98 43.35 -1.81
C ILE A 418 84.67 43.94 -3.05
N LYS A 419 85.99 43.76 -3.19
CA LYS A 419 86.77 44.17 -4.39
C LYS A 419 86.20 43.66 -5.71
N ASP A 420 85.61 42.47 -5.70
CA ASP A 420 85.15 41.78 -6.92
C ASP A 420 83.80 42.33 -7.41
N PHE A 421 83.20 43.23 -6.63
CA PHE A 421 81.94 43.90 -6.95
C PHE A 421 82.16 45.41 -7.07
N ASP A 422 81.27 46.09 -7.78
CA ASP A 422 81.31 47.55 -7.98
C ASP A 422 80.83 48.29 -6.71
N LEU A 423 81.46 48.03 -5.56
CA LEU A 423 81.03 48.58 -4.27
C LEU A 423 81.98 49.68 -3.75
N TYR A 424 83.18 49.78 -4.30
CA TYR A 424 84.20 50.79 -3.96
C TYR A 424 84.11 51.99 -4.91
N PRO A 425 84.27 53.25 -4.45
CA PRO A 425 84.65 53.68 -3.10
C PRO A 425 83.48 53.81 -2.12
N ASN A 426 82.27 54.05 -2.62
CA ASN A 426 81.05 54.15 -1.81
C ASN A 426 79.90 53.43 -2.50
N ALA A 427 79.15 52.62 -1.76
CA ALA A 427 78.00 51.90 -2.29
C ALA A 427 76.73 52.19 -1.50
N VAL A 428 75.61 52.21 -2.21
CA VAL A 428 74.27 52.20 -1.61
C VAL A 428 73.63 50.86 -1.92
N LEU A 429 73.25 50.11 -0.89
CA LEU A 429 72.53 48.85 -0.99
C LEU A 429 71.09 49.05 -0.56
N ASN A 430 70.14 48.61 -1.37
CA ASN A 430 68.72 48.61 -1.03
C ASN A 430 68.32 47.21 -0.58
N MET A 431 67.77 47.10 0.63
CA MET A 431 67.23 45.85 1.15
C MET A 431 65.79 45.66 0.64
N LYS A 432 65.54 44.52 0.03
CA LYS A 432 64.20 44.10 -0.41
C LYS A 432 63.71 42.96 0.48
N SER A 433 62.57 43.13 1.13
CA SER A 433 61.92 42.05 1.88
C SER A 433 61.39 40.98 0.93
N LEU A 434 61.60 39.72 1.29
CA LEU A 434 61.01 38.55 0.65
C LEU A 434 60.01 37.83 1.56
N ASP A 435 59.74 38.39 2.74
CA ASP A 435 58.71 37.88 3.63
C ASP A 435 57.35 37.99 2.91
N SER A 436 56.54 36.93 2.95
CA SER A 436 55.20 36.97 2.34
C SER A 436 54.27 37.86 3.17
N SER A 437 53.25 38.47 2.56
CA SER A 437 52.26 39.30 3.28
C SER A 437 51.56 38.57 4.44
N ASP A 438 51.60 37.23 4.45
CA ASP A 438 51.06 36.37 5.51
C ASP A 438 52.07 36.11 6.66
N GLU A 439 53.25 36.76 6.64
CA GLU A 439 54.33 36.59 7.62
C GLU A 439 54.57 37.81 8.54
N GLU A 440 53.98 38.97 8.24
CA GLU A 440 53.78 40.07 9.19
C GLU A 440 52.72 39.69 10.23
#